data_AF-A0A388PAI9-F1
#
_entry.id   AF-A0A388PAI9-F1
#
_cell.length_a   1.000
_cell.length_b   1.000
_cell.length_c   1.000
_cell.angle_alpha   90.00
_cell.angle_beta   90.00
_cell.angle_gamma   90.00
#
_symmetry.space_group_name_H-M   'P 1'
#
loop_
_entity.id
_entity.type
_entity.pdbx_description
1 polymer ?
#
loop_
_entity_poly.entity_id
_entity_poly.type
_entity_poly.pdbx_seq_one_letter_code
_entity_poly.pdbx_strand_id
1 'polypeptide(L)'
;MIHVSNRYLDLHPVVYRIAEKIGFPAITIDDNDTAYEDAGFYGSDWIIITRNQALLKQPLLLDVTKEHVEFSARVLPWTDERSDLLRIMVSEEGSFLRWLQGL
;
A
#
# COMPACT_ATOMS: atom_id res chain seq x y z
N MET A 1 9.32 -6.72 -3.96
CA MET A 1 8.01 -6.73 -3.29
C MET A 1 8.18 -6.07 -1.93
N ILE A 2 7.14 -5.39 -1.45
CA ILE A 2 7.11 -4.67 -0.18
C ILE A 2 5.84 -5.11 0.55
N HIS A 3 5.96 -5.57 1.79
CA HIS A 3 4.82 -5.91 2.64
C HIS A 3 4.19 -4.62 3.16
N VAL A 4 2.87 -4.48 3.03
CA VAL A 4 2.14 -3.26 3.41
C VAL A 4 0.98 -3.51 4.38
N SER A 5 0.81 -4.76 4.82
CA SER A 5 -0.22 -5.16 5.77
C SER A 5 0.05 -4.55 7.15
N ASN A 6 -0.72 -3.53 7.51
CA ASN A 6 -0.65 -2.92 8.82
C ASN A 6 -2.06 -2.61 9.34
N ARG A 7 -2.37 -3.07 10.55
CA ARG A 7 -3.70 -2.90 11.18
C ARG A 7 -4.05 -1.44 11.47
N TYR A 8 -3.05 -0.57 11.60
CA TYR A 8 -3.24 0.79 12.06
C TYR A 8 -3.07 1.82 10.95
N LEU A 9 -2.36 1.47 9.87
CA LEU A 9 -1.92 2.40 8.84
C LEU A 9 -2.18 1.83 7.45
N ASP A 10 -2.74 2.65 6.57
CA ASP A 10 -2.73 2.34 5.14
C ASP A 10 -1.39 2.75 4.52
N LEU A 11 -0.56 1.76 4.20
CA LEU A 11 0.77 1.95 3.63
C LEU A 11 0.79 1.97 2.10
N HIS A 12 -0.33 1.66 1.42
CA HIS A 12 -0.38 1.67 -0.05
C HIS A 12 0.02 3.03 -0.63
N PRO A 13 -0.53 4.18 -0.17
CA PRO A 13 -0.24 5.48 -0.75
C PRO A 13 1.25 5.83 -0.69
N VAL A 14 1.90 5.45 0.40
CA VAL A 14 3.33 5.71 0.63
C VAL A 14 4.18 4.97 -0.40
N VAL A 15 3.91 3.68 -0.60
CA VAL A 15 4.69 2.82 -1.50
C VAL A 15 4.42 3.19 -2.96
N TYR A 16 3.17 3.47 -3.32
CA TYR A 16 2.83 3.95 -4.66
C TYR A 16 3.49 5.29 -4.99
N ARG A 17 3.57 6.23 -4.04
CA ARG A 17 4.33 7.49 -4.26
C ARG A 17 5.81 7.27 -4.51
N ILE A 18 6.42 6.27 -3.87
CA ILE A 18 7.80 5.89 -4.15
C ILE A 18 7.91 5.34 -5.57
N ALA A 19 7.00 4.45 -5.97
CA ALA A 19 6.95 3.86 -7.31
C ALA A 19 6.81 4.93 -8.41
N GLU A 20 5.88 5.88 -8.23
CA GLU A 20 5.70 7.04 -9.10
C GLU A 20 6.97 7.89 -9.19
N LYS A 21 7.58 8.21 -8.03
CA LYS A 21 8.80 9.03 -7.97
C LYS A 21 9.96 8.40 -8.74
N ILE A 22 10.09 7.08 -8.70
CA ILE A 22 11.14 6.36 -9.43
C ILE A 22 10.72 5.96 -10.86
N GLY A 23 9.46 6.21 -11.25
CA GLY A 23 8.92 5.93 -12.58
C GLY A 23 8.68 4.44 -12.87
N PHE A 24 8.39 3.63 -11.85
CA PHE A 24 8.18 2.20 -12.01
C PHE A 24 6.71 1.83 -11.81
N PRO A 25 6.16 0.94 -12.64
CA PRO A 25 4.86 0.35 -12.37
C PRO A 25 4.83 -0.35 -11.00
N ALA A 26 3.69 -0.25 -10.34
CA ALA A 26 3.41 -0.93 -9.09
C ALA A 26 2.02 -1.58 -9.14
N ILE A 27 1.91 -2.81 -8.63
CA ILE A 27 0.65 -3.54 -8.45
C ILE A 27 0.55 -4.02 -7.02
N THR A 28 -0.67 -4.07 -6.48
CA THR A 28 -0.96 -4.70 -5.19
C THR A 28 -1.45 -6.11 -5.44
N ILE A 29 -0.88 -7.06 -4.70
CA ILE A 29 -1.38 -8.42 -4.58
C ILE A 29 -1.74 -8.66 -3.12
N ASP A 30 -2.75 -9.47 -2.88
CA ASP A 30 -3.09 -9.92 -1.54
C ASP A 30 -3.09 -11.44 -1.45
N ASP A 31 -3.02 -11.91 -0.21
CA ASP A 31 -3.26 -13.29 0.16
C ASP A 31 -4.46 -13.32 1.11
N ASN A 32 -5.62 -12.90 0.60
CA ASN A 32 -6.86 -12.79 1.38
C ASN A 32 -7.67 -14.11 1.37
N ASP A 33 -7.00 -15.26 1.53
CA ASP A 33 -7.70 -16.47 1.89
C ASP A 33 -8.11 -16.41 3.37
N THR A 34 -9.25 -15.76 3.62
CA THR A 34 -9.80 -15.60 4.98
C THR A 34 -10.30 -16.93 5.56
N ALA A 35 -10.29 -18.03 4.78
CA ALA A 35 -10.72 -19.36 5.23
C ALA A 35 -9.90 -19.88 6.43
N TYR A 36 -8.73 -19.30 6.70
CA TYR A 36 -7.81 -19.70 7.75
C TYR A 36 -7.59 -18.63 8.83
N GLU A 37 -8.39 -17.57 8.88
CA GLU A 37 -8.28 -16.54 9.92
C GLU A 37 -8.46 -17.13 11.33
N ASP A 38 -9.40 -18.07 11.49
CA ASP A 38 -9.62 -18.81 12.75
C ASP A 38 -8.44 -19.73 13.12
N ALA A 39 -7.58 -20.06 12.16
CA ALA A 39 -6.33 -20.82 12.38
C ALA A 39 -5.12 -19.91 12.64
N GLY A 40 -5.33 -18.59 12.78
CA GLY A 40 -4.28 -17.60 13.02
C GLY A 40 -3.51 -17.17 11.78
N PHE A 41 -4.01 -17.48 10.58
CA PHE A 41 -3.47 -16.97 9.32
C PHE A 41 -4.11 -15.62 9.00
N TYR A 42 -3.30 -14.55 9.00
CA TYR A 42 -3.78 -13.22 8.67
C TYR A 42 -3.37 -12.88 7.25
N GLY A 43 -4.35 -12.46 6.44
CA GLY A 43 -4.11 -12.02 5.08
C GLY A 43 -3.02 -10.94 5.02
N SER A 44 -2.23 -10.99 3.95
CA SER A 44 -1.14 -10.04 3.73
C SER A 44 -1.27 -9.34 2.39
N ASP A 45 -1.19 -8.01 2.43
CA ASP A 45 -1.06 -7.16 1.25
C ASP A 45 0.41 -6.91 0.94
N TRP A 46 0.75 -7.04 -0.34
CA TRP A 46 2.08 -6.81 -0.88
C TRP A 46 2.02 -5.93 -2.12
N ILE A 47 2.98 -5.01 -2.26
CA ILE A 47 3.17 -4.24 -3.49
C ILE A 47 4.40 -4.72 -4.25
N ILE A 48 4.22 -5.04 -5.52
CA ILE A 48 5.29 -5.37 -6.46
C ILE A 48 5.61 -4.12 -7.28
N ILE A 49 6.83 -3.60 -7.15
CA ILE A 49 7.37 -2.51 -7.97
C ILE A 49 8.41 -3.09 -8.92
N THR A 50 8.23 -2.94 -10.23
CA THR A 50 9.16 -3.50 -11.21
C THR A 50 9.07 -2.83 -12.58
N ARG A 51 10.21 -2.69 -13.27
CA ARG A 51 10.24 -2.31 -14.70
C ARG A 51 9.91 -3.47 -15.63
N ASN A 52 9.86 -4.69 -15.12
CA ASN A 52 9.59 -5.88 -15.92
C ASN A 52 8.09 -6.03 -16.23
N GLN A 53 7.68 -5.45 -17.35
CA GLN A 53 6.31 -5.53 -17.86
C GLN A 53 5.87 -6.97 -18.19
N ALA A 54 6.80 -7.85 -18.55
CA ALA A 54 6.47 -9.25 -18.85
C ALA A 54 6.15 -10.04 -17.59
N LEU A 55 6.74 -9.68 -16.44
CA LEU A 55 6.38 -10.22 -15.14
C LEU A 55 4.95 -9.79 -14.77
N LEU A 56 4.63 -8.50 -14.88
CA LEU A 56 3.31 -7.97 -14.51
C LEU A 56 2.15 -8.52 -15.35
N LYS A 57 2.44 -9.10 -16.52
CA LYS A 57 1.46 -9.73 -17.42
C LYS A 57 1.35 -11.25 -17.23
N GLN A 58 2.09 -11.84 -16.28
CA GLN A 58 1.96 -13.27 -16.00
C GLN A 58 0.55 -13.54 -15.45
N PRO A 59 -0.17 -14.57 -15.97
CA PRO A 59 -1.53 -14.90 -15.50
C PRO A 59 -1.63 -15.05 -13.99
N LEU A 60 -0.66 -15.75 -13.37
CA LEU A 60 -0.59 -15.94 -11.93
C LEU A 60 -0.62 -14.63 -11.13
N LEU A 61 -0.05 -13.54 -11.67
CA LEU A 61 -0.10 -12.24 -11.01
C LEU A 61 -1.39 -11.50 -11.32
N LEU A 62 -1.91 -11.58 -12.54
CA LEU A 62 -3.16 -10.94 -12.91
C LEU A 62 -4.34 -11.47 -12.08
N ASP A 63 -4.36 -12.77 -11.80
CA ASP A 63 -5.43 -13.44 -11.04
C ASP A 63 -5.51 -12.99 -9.57
N VAL A 64 -4.40 -12.54 -9.00
CA VAL A 64 -4.29 -12.11 -7.59
C VAL A 64 -4.06 -10.59 -7.45
N THR A 65 -4.01 -9.86 -8.56
CA THR A 65 -3.81 -8.41 -8.54
C THR A 65 -5.11 -7.73 -8.15
N LYS A 66 -5.05 -6.90 -7.11
CA LYS A 66 -6.15 -6.02 -6.72
C LYS A 66 -6.29 -4.85 -7.68
N GLU A 67 -7.49 -4.30 -7.74
CA GLU A 67 -7.71 -2.98 -8.36
C GLU A 67 -6.79 -1.94 -7.73
N HIS A 68 -6.32 -1.00 -8.55
CA HIS A 68 -5.48 0.07 -8.06
C HIS A 68 -6.24 0.89 -7.02
N VAL A 69 -5.67 1.02 -5.82
CA VAL A 69 -6.24 1.85 -4.77
C VAL A 69 -5.92 3.30 -5.09
N GLU A 70 -6.94 4.09 -5.40
CA GLU A 70 -6.82 5.55 -5.54
C GLU A 70 -6.54 6.18 -4.16
N PHE A 71 -5.56 7.06 -4.09
CA PHE A 71 -5.22 7.76 -2.85
C PHE A 71 -4.96 9.25 -3.09
N SER A 72 -5.10 10.04 -2.03
CA SER A 72 -5.05 11.50 -2.13
C SER A 72 -3.74 12.02 -2.74
N ALA A 73 -3.87 13.01 -3.65
CA ALA A 73 -2.76 13.82 -4.16
C ALA A 73 -1.91 14.48 -3.05
N ARG A 74 -2.46 14.64 -1.85
CA ARG A 74 -1.78 15.25 -0.70
C ARG A 74 -0.73 14.35 -0.05
N VAL A 75 -0.78 13.05 -0.28
CA VAL A 75 0.24 12.12 0.20
C VAL A 75 1.54 12.43 -0.53
N LEU A 76 2.56 12.91 0.17
CA LEU A 76 3.86 13.20 -0.43
C LEU A 76 4.77 11.98 -0.37
N PRO A 77 5.72 11.82 -1.31
CA PRO A 77 6.71 10.76 -1.23
C PRO A 77 7.50 10.85 0.08
N TRP A 78 7.55 9.74 0.82
CA TRP A 78 8.39 9.60 2.00
C TRP A 78 9.86 9.70 1.56
N THR A 79 10.58 10.60 2.21
CA THR A 79 12.03 10.80 2.10
C THR A 79 12.62 10.99 3.49
N ASP A 80 13.94 10.90 3.64
CA ASP A 80 14.59 11.17 4.93
C ASP A 80 14.21 12.56 5.48
N GLU A 81 14.13 13.57 4.60
CA GLU A 81 13.69 14.94 4.93
C GLU A 81 12.18 15.09 5.24
N ARG A 82 11.38 14.05 4.98
CA ARG A 82 9.92 14.01 5.18
C ARG A 82 9.53 12.67 5.77
N SER A 83 10.15 12.35 6.90
CA SER A 83 9.98 11.10 7.65
C SER A 83 8.94 11.22 8.77
N ASP A 84 8.28 12.37 8.88
CA ASP A 84 7.13 12.60 9.75
C ASP A 84 5.93 11.76 9.28
N LEU A 85 5.86 10.51 9.73
CA LEU A 85 4.79 9.57 9.43
C LEU A 85 3.40 10.21 9.59
N LEU A 86 3.18 11.00 10.64
CA LEU A 86 1.91 11.68 10.90
C LEU A 86 1.45 12.61 9.77
N ARG A 87 2.35 13.25 9.02
CA ARG A 87 1.98 14.20 7.97
C ARG A 87 1.72 13.58 6.61
N ILE A 88 2.27 12.39 6.35
CA ILE A 88 2.17 11.72 5.05
C ILE A 88 1.12 10.60 5.02
N MET A 89 0.60 10.19 6.18
CA MET A 89 -0.38 9.12 6.29
C MET A 89 -1.79 9.57 5.88
N VAL A 90 -2.51 8.74 5.12
CA VAL A 90 -3.96 8.86 4.94
C VAL A 90 -4.61 8.13 6.11
N SER A 91 -5.60 8.77 6.73
CA SER A 91 -6.32 8.24 7.86
C SER A 91 -7.82 8.24 7.57
N GLU A 92 -8.50 7.16 7.99
CA GLU A 92 -9.95 7.03 7.82
C GLU A 92 -10.70 8.15 8.56
N GLU A 93 -11.83 8.57 8.01
CA GLU A 93 -12.69 9.57 8.64
C GLU A 93 -13.12 9.12 10.04
N GLY A 94 -12.93 10.00 11.04
CA GLY A 94 -13.25 9.71 12.44
C GLY A 94 -12.14 9.01 13.23
N SER A 95 -11.02 8.64 12.62
CA SER A 95 -9.90 8.01 13.34
C SER A 95 -9.13 8.99 14.25
N PHE A 96 -8.52 8.47 15.32
CA PHE A 96 -7.63 9.23 16.19
C PHE A 96 -6.50 9.93 15.41
N LEU A 97 -5.98 9.28 14.37
CA LEU A 97 -4.94 9.84 13.52
C LEU A 97 -5.45 11.03 12.69
N ARG A 98 -6.71 11.00 12.21
CA ARG A 98 -7.34 12.15 11.55
C ARG A 98 -7.43 13.36 12.48
N TRP A 99 -7.82 13.13 13.73
CA TRP A 99 -7.88 14.18 14.75
C TRP A 99 -6.49 14.78 15.01
N LEU A 100 -5.47 13.93 15.15
CA LEU A 100 -4.10 14.35 15.44
C LEU A 100 -3.44 15.12 14.28
N GLN A 101 -3.86 14.87 13.04
CA GLN A 101 -3.46 15.62 11.85
C GLN A 101 -4.13 17.00 11.73
N GLY A 102 -5.20 17.26 12.48
CA GLY A 102 -5.93 18.52 12.48
C GLY A 102 -5.55 19.51 13.58
N LEU A 103 -4.67 19.10 14.53
CA LEU A 103 -4.03 19.99 15.50
C LEU A 103 -2.97 20.87 14.83
#